data_AF-A0A4Q7MY74-F1
#
_entry.id   AF-A0A4Q7MY74-F1
#
_cell.length_a   1.000
_cell.length_b   1.000
_cell.length_c   1.000
_cell.angle_alpha   90.00
_cell.angle_beta   90.00
_cell.angle_gamma   90.00
#
_symmetry.space_group_name_H-M   'P 1'
#
loop_
_entity.id
_entity.type
_entity.pdbx_description
1 polymer ?
#
loop_
_entity_poly.entity_id
_entity_poly.type
_entity_poly.pdbx_seq_one_letter_code
_entity_poly.pdbx_strand_id
1 'polypeptide(L)'
;MILALLNQKGGVGKTTLATHIAGELALRGQHVVLLDADPQGSSLDWTQRRSQQGLPRLFSAVGLARETLHQEAPELARRADHVVIDGPPRIAALARSALLAAERVLIPVQPSPYDVWASA
;
A
#
# COMPACT_ATOMS: atom_id res chain seq x y z
N MET A 1 0.54 11.84 -6.20
CA MET A 1 0.20 11.71 -4.77
C MET A 1 0.78 10.43 -4.19
N ILE A 2 1.34 10.44 -2.98
CA ILE A 2 1.78 9.25 -2.22
C ILE A 2 0.82 9.01 -1.05
N LEU A 3 0.05 7.91 -1.11
CA LEU A 3 -0.89 7.46 -0.08
C LEU A 3 -0.37 6.20 0.61
N ALA A 4 -0.16 6.23 1.92
CA ALA A 4 0.23 5.04 2.68
C ALA A 4 -0.92 4.48 3.52
N LEU A 5 -1.13 3.17 3.44
CA LEU A 5 -2.08 2.44 4.29
C LEU A 5 -1.33 1.83 5.46
N LEU A 6 -1.49 2.40 6.66
CA LEU A 6 -0.71 2.04 7.85
C LEU A 6 -1.63 1.65 9.01
N ASN A 7 -1.33 0.53 9.66
CA ASN A 7 -1.90 0.14 10.94
C ASN A 7 -1.05 -1.01 11.50
N GLN A 8 -0.67 -0.92 12.78
CA GLN A 8 0.10 -1.97 13.46
C GLN A 8 -0.67 -3.28 13.58
N LYS A 9 -2.02 -3.23 13.63
CA LYS A 9 -2.86 -4.42 13.66
C LYS A 9 -2.94 -5.08 12.27
N GLY A 10 -2.71 -6.39 12.24
CA GLY A 10 -2.94 -7.23 11.07
C GLY A 10 -4.44 -7.46 10.83
N GLY A 11 -4.84 -7.72 9.59
CA GLY A 11 -6.23 -8.08 9.28
C GLY A 11 -7.24 -6.93 9.23
N VAL A 12 -6.82 -5.68 9.42
CA VAL A 12 -7.71 -4.50 9.33
C VAL A 12 -8.08 -4.09 7.89
N GLY A 13 -7.58 -4.80 6.89
CA GLY A 13 -7.91 -4.55 5.47
C GLY A 13 -6.96 -3.61 4.71
N LYS A 14 -5.72 -3.39 5.19
CA LYS A 14 -4.70 -2.56 4.49
C LYS A 14 -4.53 -2.98 3.03
N THR A 15 -4.07 -4.21 2.78
CA THR A 15 -3.85 -4.75 1.43
C THR A 15 -5.10 -4.69 0.55
N THR A 16 -6.27 -5.01 1.12
CA THR A 16 -7.55 -4.94 0.40
C THR A 16 -7.84 -3.52 -0.06
N LEU A 17 -7.74 -2.54 0.84
CA LEU A 17 -7.97 -1.15 0.49
C LEU A 17 -6.89 -0.63 -0.47
N ALA A 18 -5.62 -0.98 -0.28
CA ALA A 18 -4.51 -0.54 -1.12
C ALA A 18 -4.73 -0.98 -2.58
N THR A 19 -5.04 -2.27 -2.79
CA THR A 19 -5.29 -2.84 -4.11
C THR A 19 -6.55 -2.26 -4.77
N HIS A 20 -7.63 -2.02 -4.02
CA HIS A 20 -8.87 -1.45 -4.56
C HIS A 20 -8.75 0.03 -4.88
N ILE A 21 -8.09 0.81 -4.01
CA ILE A 21 -7.81 2.23 -4.28
C ILE A 21 -6.93 2.36 -5.51
N ALA A 22 -5.86 1.55 -5.63
CA ALA A 22 -5.00 1.58 -6.81
C ALA A 22 -5.76 1.19 -8.09
N GLY A 23 -6.64 0.17 -8.00
CA GLY A 23 -7.51 -0.25 -9.10
C GLY A 23 -8.47 0.86 -9.54
N GLU A 24 -9.15 1.50 -8.60
CA GLU A 24 -10.10 2.58 -8.89
C GLU A 24 -9.42 3.82 -9.50
N LEU A 25 -8.27 4.24 -8.97
CA LEU A 25 -7.50 5.34 -9.54
C LEU A 25 -7.06 5.02 -10.99
N ALA A 26 -6.62 3.79 -11.24
CA ALA A 26 -6.26 3.33 -12.58
C ALA A 26 -7.47 3.28 -13.54
N LEU A 27 -8.64 2.85 -13.06
CA LEU A 27 -9.88 2.86 -13.84
C LEU A 27 -10.33 4.27 -14.23
N ARG A 28 -9.90 5.30 -13.48
CA ARG A 28 -10.07 6.73 -13.82
C ARG A 28 -9.04 7.25 -14.81
N GLY A 29 -8.22 6.37 -15.39
CA GLY A 29 -7.20 6.71 -16.39
C GLY A 29 -5.90 7.26 -15.81
N GLN A 30 -5.68 7.14 -14.50
CA GLN A 30 -4.47 7.65 -13.84
C GLN A 30 -3.38 6.58 -13.83
N HIS A 31 -2.12 7.01 -13.91
CA HIS A 31 -0.97 6.12 -13.79
C HIS A 31 -0.68 5.83 -12.32
N VAL A 32 -0.86 4.58 -11.90
CA VAL A 32 -0.74 4.17 -10.50
C VAL A 32 0.37 3.13 -10.31
N VAL A 33 1.14 3.30 -9.24
CA VAL A 33 2.09 2.31 -8.72
C VAL A 33 1.65 1.88 -7.33
N LEU A 34 1.43 0.59 -7.14
CA LEU A 34 1.26 -0.04 -5.84
C LEU A 34 2.63 -0.50 -5.33
N LEU A 35 3.07 0.04 -4.20
CA LEU A 35 4.28 -0.37 -3.49
C LEU A 35 3.91 -1.31 -2.35
N ASP A 36 4.37 -2.55 -2.43
CA ASP A 36 4.24 -3.51 -1.35
C ASP A 36 5.42 -3.34 -0.38
N ALA A 37 5.17 -2.70 0.76
CA ALA A 37 6.16 -2.52 1.82
C ALA A 37 6.06 -3.60 2.91
N ASP A 38 5.18 -4.58 2.75
CA ASP A 38 5.04 -5.72 3.66
C ASP A 38 5.96 -6.87 3.20
N PRO A 39 6.90 -7.33 4.05
CA PRO A 39 7.69 -8.52 3.75
C PRO A 39 6.87 -9.78 3.40
N GLN A 40 5.58 -9.83 3.80
CA GLN A 40 4.68 -10.92 3.42
C GLN A 40 4.25 -10.89 1.95
N GLY A 41 4.37 -9.75 1.24
CA GLY A 41 4.10 -9.66 -0.19
C GLY A 41 2.64 -9.93 -0.60
N SER A 42 1.68 -9.74 0.30
CA SER A 42 0.27 -10.10 0.06
C SER A 42 -0.36 -9.36 -1.12
N SER A 43 0.05 -8.12 -1.38
CA SER A 43 -0.49 -7.31 -2.47
C SER A 43 0.12 -7.70 -3.83
N LEU A 44 1.39 -8.13 -3.83
CA LEU A 44 2.06 -8.69 -5.00
C LEU A 44 1.45 -10.04 -5.38
N ASP A 45 1.25 -10.92 -4.41
CA ASP A 45 0.60 -12.21 -4.61
C ASP A 45 -0.80 -12.05 -5.20
N TRP A 46 -1.58 -11.10 -4.68
CA TRP A 46 -2.90 -10.77 -5.23
C TRP A 46 -2.83 -10.30 -6.69
N THR A 47 -1.90 -9.39 -7.00
CA THR A 47 -1.69 -8.89 -8.36
C THR A 47 -1.28 -10.02 -9.32
N GLN A 48 -0.41 -10.91 -8.88
CA GLN A 48 0.06 -12.04 -9.68
C GLN A 48 -1.05 -13.03 -9.98
N ARG A 49 -1.90 -13.36 -9.00
CA ARG A 49 -3.07 -14.24 -9.21
C ARG A 49 -4.04 -13.68 -10.25
N ARG A 50 -4.26 -12.36 -10.26
CA ARG A 50 -5.08 -11.72 -11.30
C ARG A 50 -4.48 -11.89 -12.69
N SER A 51 -3.17 -11.70 -12.81
CA SER A 51 -2.47 -11.89 -14.08
C SER A 51 -2.56 -13.33 -14.57
N GLN A 52 -2.45 -14.33 -13.68
CA GLN A 52 -2.60 -15.75 -14.01
C GLN A 52 -4.02 -16.11 -14.49
N GLN A 53 -5.02 -15.36 -14.04
CA GLN A 53 -6.41 -15.49 -14.50
C GLN A 53 -6.70 -14.73 -15.81
N GLY A 54 -5.68 -14.12 -16.43
CA GLY A 54 -5.83 -13.35 -17.66
C GLY A 54 -6.57 -12.01 -17.48
N LEU A 55 -6.68 -11.52 -16.24
CA LEU A 55 -7.31 -10.23 -15.98
C LEU A 55 -6.40 -9.08 -16.40
N PRO A 56 -6.97 -7.94 -16.87
CA PRO A 56 -6.18 -6.76 -17.22
C PRO A 56 -5.33 -6.25 -16.05
N ARG A 57 -4.08 -5.87 -16.36
CA ARG A 57 -3.21 -5.17 -15.42
C ARG A 57 -3.63 -3.69 -15.38
N LEU A 58 -4.33 -3.32 -14.31
CA LEU A 58 -4.80 -1.95 -14.10
C LEU A 58 -3.67 -1.01 -13.65
N PHE A 59 -2.74 -1.50 -12.84
CA PHE A 59 -1.64 -0.70 -12.28
C PHE A 59 -0.35 -1.53 -12.19
N SER A 60 0.79 -0.85 -11.98
CA SER A 60 2.07 -1.52 -11.69
C SER A 60 2.16 -1.86 -10.21
N ALA A 61 2.67 -3.05 -9.86
CA ALA A 61 2.91 -3.46 -8.48
C ALA A 61 4.39 -3.81 -8.29
N VAL A 62 5.01 -3.26 -7.24
CA VAL A 62 6.45 -3.36 -6.98
C VAL A 62 6.68 -3.67 -5.50
N GLY A 63 7.50 -4.68 -5.22
CA GLY A 63 7.93 -5.00 -3.85
C GLY A 63 9.05 -4.09 -3.38
N LEU A 64 8.85 -3.45 -2.22
CA LEU A 64 9.81 -2.54 -1.61
C LEU A 64 9.74 -2.56 -0.08
N ALA A 65 9.91 -3.73 0.52
CA ALA A 65 10.00 -3.88 1.97
C ALA A 65 11.40 -3.47 2.48
N ARG A 66 11.77 -2.19 2.36
CA ARG A 66 13.07 -1.64 2.79
C ARG A 66 12.91 -0.42 3.69
N GLU A 67 13.77 -0.30 4.69
CA GLU A 67 13.78 0.87 5.60
C GLU A 67 14.14 2.18 4.86
N THR A 68 14.66 2.09 3.63
CA THR A 68 14.94 3.20 2.71
C THR A 68 13.76 3.59 1.80
N LEU A 69 12.56 3.00 1.98
CA LEU A 69 11.40 3.28 1.12
C LEU A 69 11.11 4.78 0.94
N HIS A 70 11.30 5.62 1.96
CA HIS A 70 11.16 7.08 1.87
C HIS A 70 12.07 7.77 0.84
N GLN A 71 13.15 7.13 0.43
CA GLN A 71 14.09 7.65 -0.58
C GLN A 71 13.69 7.18 -1.99
N GLU A 72 13.12 5.99 -2.10
CA GLU A 72 12.80 5.33 -3.37
C GLU A 72 11.36 5.62 -3.84
N ALA A 73 10.40 5.78 -2.93
CA ALA A 73 9.01 6.08 -3.26
C ALA A 73 8.82 7.44 -3.98
N PRO A 74 9.53 8.54 -3.62
CA PRO A 74 9.46 9.79 -4.36
C PRO A 74 9.95 9.66 -5.82
N GLU A 75 10.97 8.84 -6.05
CA GLU A 75 11.50 8.57 -7.39
C GLU A 75 10.47 7.91 -8.30
N LEU A 76 9.70 6.97 -7.75
CA LEU A 76 8.58 6.33 -8.44
C LEU A 76 7.42 7.31 -8.66
N ALA A 77 7.15 8.18 -7.68
CA ALA A 77 6.14 9.22 -7.81
C ALA A 77 6.45 10.24 -8.92
N ARG A 78 7.72 10.40 -9.33
CA ARG A 78 8.07 11.23 -10.51
C ARG A 78 7.57 10.66 -11.84
N ARG A 79 7.19 9.38 -11.87
CA ARG A 79 6.77 8.65 -13.08
C ARG A 79 5.32 8.19 -13.05
N ALA A 80 4.58 8.51 -12.00
CA ALA A 80 3.20 8.07 -11.79
C ALA A 80 2.39 9.21 -11.19
N ASP A 81 1.10 9.29 -11.54
CA ASP A 81 0.19 10.23 -10.92
C ASP A 81 -0.02 9.89 -9.44
N HIS A 82 -0.05 8.59 -9.13
CA HIS A 82 -0.30 8.07 -7.79
C HIS A 82 0.64 6.93 -7.41
N VAL A 83 1.11 6.97 -6.16
CA VAL A 83 1.78 5.87 -5.48
C VAL A 83 0.93 5.47 -4.28
N VAL A 84 0.54 4.20 -4.20
CA VAL A 84 -0.18 3.64 -3.06
C VAL A 84 0.76 2.68 -2.35
N ILE A 85 1.04 2.90 -1.07
CA ILE A 85 1.92 2.05 -0.26
C ILE A 85 1.05 1.13 0.61
N ASP A 86 1.20 -0.18 0.44
CA ASP A 86 0.67 -1.19 1.36
C ASP A 86 1.69 -1.41 2.48
N GLY A 87 1.40 -0.91 3.68
CA GLY A 87 2.34 -0.91 4.80
C GLY A 87 2.35 -2.22 5.59
N PRO A 88 3.50 -2.59 6.21
CA PRO A 88 3.60 -3.81 6.99
C PRO A 88 2.82 -3.75 8.31
N PRO A 89 2.39 -4.89 8.85
CA PRO A 89 1.99 -5.00 10.25
C PRO A 89 3.24 -4.97 11.17
N ARG A 90 3.17 -4.22 12.28
CA ARG A 90 4.10 -4.29 13.43
C ARG A 90 5.59 -3.92 13.19
N ILE A 91 6.06 -3.69 11.97
CA ILE A 91 7.47 -3.35 11.70
C ILE A 91 7.66 -1.83 11.77
N ALA A 92 8.14 -1.36 12.93
CA ALA A 92 8.25 0.08 13.23
C ALA A 92 9.12 0.85 12.23
N ALA A 93 10.27 0.30 11.80
CA ALA A 93 11.19 0.99 10.90
C ALA A 93 10.63 1.15 9.48
N LEU A 94 9.98 0.11 8.93
CA LEU A 94 9.31 0.18 7.64
C LEU A 94 8.07 1.09 7.69
N ALA A 95 7.26 0.98 8.75
CA ALA A 95 6.12 1.88 8.94
C ALA A 95 6.56 3.35 9.04
N ARG A 96 7.67 3.62 9.74
CA ARG A 96 8.30 4.96 9.78
C ARG A 96 8.77 5.41 8.40
N SER A 97 9.40 4.52 7.63
CA SER A 97 9.84 4.83 6.26
C SER A 97 8.66 5.17 5.35
N ALA A 98 7.57 4.39 5.41
CA ALA A 98 6.34 4.69 4.69
C ALA A 98 5.70 6.01 5.13
N LEU A 99 5.71 6.30 6.43
CA LEU A 99 5.22 7.57 6.97
C LEU A 99 6.03 8.77 6.46
N LEU A 100 7.36 8.66 6.39
CA LEU A 100 8.24 9.70 5.86
C LEU A 100 8.06 9.94 4.35
N ALA A 101 7.63 8.90 3.61
CA ALA A 101 7.35 8.99 2.19
C ALA A 101 5.99 9.60 1.86
N ALA A 102 5.01 9.42 2.75
CA ALA A 102 3.61 9.65 2.46
C ALA A 102 3.23 11.13 2.54
N GLU A 103 2.46 11.60 1.56
CA GLU A 103 1.76 12.88 1.65
C GLU A 103 0.45 12.74 2.44
N ARG A 104 -0.15 11.55 2.38
CA ARG A 104 -1.36 11.20 3.12
C ARG A 104 -1.24 9.80 3.70
N VAL A 105 -1.74 9.63 4.91
CA VAL A 105 -1.82 8.34 5.59
C VAL A 105 -3.28 7.99 5.81
N LEU A 106 -3.66 6.78 5.42
CA LEU A 106 -4.94 6.17 5.74
C LEU A 106 -4.70 5.09 6.80
N ILE A 107 -5.39 5.21 7.94
CA ILE A 107 -5.33 4.23 9.03
C ILE A 107 -6.67 3.47 9.04
N PRO A 108 -6.77 2.30 8.38
CA PRO A 108 -7.98 1.50 8.43
C PRO A 108 -8.13 0.83 9.81
N VAL A 109 -9.34 0.85 10.35
CA VAL A 109 -9.67 0.31 11.68
C VAL A 109 -10.93 -0.53 11.56
N GLN A 110 -10.97 -1.69 12.22
CA GLN A 110 -12.21 -2.48 12.30
C GLN A 110 -13.19 -1.82 13.28
N PRO A 111 -14.52 -1.93 13.07
CA PRO A 111 -15.53 -1.31 13.92
C PRO A 111 -15.73 -2.11 15.24
N SER A 112 -14.65 -2.26 16.00
CA SER A 112 -14.61 -2.95 17.30
C SER A 112 -13.87 -2.06 18.29
N PRO A 113 -14.39 -1.85 19.52
CA PRO A 113 -13.73 -1.00 20.51
C PRO A 113 -12.28 -1.39 20.79
N TYR A 114 -11.99 -2.70 20.84
CA TYR A 114 -10.63 -3.21 21.03
C TYR A 114 -9.71 -2.92 19.83
N ASP A 115 -10.27 -2.89 18.62
CA ASP A 115 -9.54 -2.54 17.40
C ASP A 115 -9.21 -1.06 17.34
N VAL A 116 -10.14 -0.21 17.79
CA VAL A 116 -9.94 1.24 17.88
C VAL A 116 -8.81 1.56 18.86
N TRP A 117 -8.80 0.95 20.05
CA TRP A 117 -7.71 1.15 21.02
C TRP A 117 -6.35 0.66 20.52
N ALA A 118 -6.32 -0.42 19.72
CA ALA A 118 -5.08 -0.91 19.12
C ALA A 118 -4.57 -0.06 17.95
N SER A 119 -5.37 0.89 17.48
CA SER A 119 -5.06 1.75 16.33
C SER A 119 -4.78 3.21 16.72
N ALA A 120 -4.98 3.56 17.99
CA ALA A 120 -4.74 4.89 18.56
C ALA A 120 -3.28 5.09 18.99
#